data_AF-A0A1F6R630-F1
#
_entry.id   AF-A0A1F6R630-F1
#
_cell.length_a   1.000
_cell.length_b   1.000
_cell.length_c   1.000
_cell.angle_alpha   90.00
_cell.angle_beta   90.00
_cell.angle_gamma   90.00
#
_symmetry.space_group_name_H-M   'P 1'
#
loop_
_entity.id
_entity.type
_entity.pdbx_description
1 polymer ?
#
loop_
_entity_poly.entity_id
_entity_poly.type
_entity_poly.pdbx_seq_one_letter_code
_entity_poly.pdbx_strand_id
1 'polypeptide(L)' 'MTMKHKGTKMNEMMAVEDGKIVRKRKVCKRCGDGIYMADHKEKGGKTRSYCGKCQYTEWN' A
#
# COMPACT_ATOMS: atom_id res chain seq x y z
N MET A 1 -11.66 -26.01 -4.13
CA MET A 1 -12.11 -24.70 -4.66
C MET A 1 -10.97 -23.70 -4.45
N THR A 2 -10.18 -23.38 -5.48
CA THR A 2 -9.07 -22.43 -5.35
C THR A 2 -9.60 -21.01 -5.47
N MET A 3 -9.68 -20.30 -4.35
CA MET A 3 -10.06 -18.89 -4.33
C MET A 3 -8.93 -18.09 -5.00
N LYS A 4 -9.16 -17.64 -6.24
CA LYS A 4 -8.21 -16.76 -6.95
C LYS A 4 -8.21 -15.40 -6.26
N HIS A 5 -7.13 -15.08 -5.57
CA HIS A 5 -6.92 -13.75 -5.02
C HIS A 5 -6.84 -12.74 -6.17
N LYS A 6 -7.65 -11.69 -6.09
CA LYS A 6 -7.67 -10.61 -7.09
C LYS A 6 -6.28 -9.94 -7.11
N GLY A 7 -5.67 -9.87 -8.28
CA GLY A 7 -4.34 -9.26 -8.45
C GLY A 7 -4.33 -7.79 -8.03
N THR A 8 -3.25 -7.35 -7.37
CA THR A 8 -3.09 -5.98 -6.92
C THR A 8 -2.82 -5.05 -8.10
N LYS A 9 -3.68 -4.05 -8.31
CA LYS A 9 -3.51 -3.05 -9.37
C LYS A 9 -2.58 -1.92 -8.90
N MET A 10 -1.31 -2.02 -9.27
CA MET A 10 -0.26 -1.04 -8.93
C MET A 10 -0.52 0.35 -9.54
N ASN A 11 -1.06 0.39 -10.76
CA ASN A 11 -1.27 1.62 -11.53
C ASN A 11 -2.23 2.61 -10.83
N GLU A 12 -3.19 2.12 -10.05
CA GLU A 12 -4.16 2.97 -9.34
C GLU A 12 -3.52 3.74 -8.16
N MET A 13 -2.36 3.29 -7.68
CA MET A 13 -1.66 3.84 -6.50
C MET A 13 -0.64 4.93 -6.86
N MET A 14 -0.38 5.15 -8.16
CA MET A 14 0.44 6.24 -8.67
C MET A 14 -0.48 7.23 -9.40
N ALA A 15 -0.40 8.52 -9.08
CA ALA A 15 -0.96 9.58 -9.92
C ALA A 15 0.18 10.23 -10.71
N VAL A 16 -0.12 10.64 -11.94
CA VAL A 16 0.74 11.55 -12.69
C VAL A 16 0.05 12.90 -12.61
N GLU A 17 0.62 13.82 -11.84
CA GLU A 17 0.21 15.22 -11.83
C GLU A 17 1.37 16.04 -12.42
N ASP A 18 1.06 16.80 -13.48
CA ASP A 18 1.99 17.72 -14.15
C ASP A 18 3.36 17.12 -14.51
N GLY A 19 3.35 15.91 -15.07
CA GLY A 19 4.56 15.20 -15.51
C GLY A 19 5.41 14.60 -14.37
N LYS A 20 4.93 14.67 -13.12
CA LYS A 20 5.59 14.06 -11.95
C LYS A 20 4.77 12.88 -11.42
N ILE A 21 5.47 11.79 -11.11
CA ILE A 21 4.87 10.59 -10.52
C ILE A 21 4.67 10.85 -9.02
N VAL A 22 3.44 11.14 -8.62
CA VAL A 22 3.04 11.28 -7.21
C VAL A 22 2.59 9.92 -6.68
N ARG A 23 3.30 9.43 -5.66
CA ARG A 23 2.96 8.18 -4.97
C ARG A 23 1.83 8.43 -3.97
N LYS A 24 0.65 7.84 -4.18
CA LYS A 24 -0.52 8.06 -3.30
C LYS A 24 -0.44 7.32 -1.97
N ARG A 25 0.44 6.32 -1.84
CA ARG A 25 0.56 5.46 -0.66
C ARG A 25 1.99 5.40 -0.15
N LYS A 26 2.14 5.13 1.15
CA LYS A 26 3.44 4.90 1.79
C LYS A 26 4.15 3.72 1.13
N VAL A 27 5.46 3.88 0.90
CA VAL A 27 6.34 2.80 0.44
C VAL A 27 6.92 2.08 1.65
N CYS A 28 7.00 0.75 1.59
CA CYS A 28 7.60 -0.02 2.66
C CYS A 28 9.12 0.19 2.73
N LYS A 29 9.60 0.80 3.82
CA LYS A 29 11.05 1.04 4.06
C LYS A 29 11.90 -0.23 3.99
N ARG A 30 11.32 -1.39 4.33
CA ARG A 30 12.01 -2.68 4.33
C ARG A 30 12.06 -3.36 2.97
N CYS A 31 11.11 -3.07 2.09
CA CYS A 31 11.00 -3.77 0.82
C CYS A 31 11.45 -2.95 -0.39
N GLY A 32 11.62 -1.63 -0.22
CA GLY A 32 12.11 -0.74 -1.26
C GLY A 32 11.01 -0.17 -2.16
N ASP A 33 11.46 0.64 -3.12
CA ASP A 33 10.62 1.31 -4.11
C ASP A 33 9.81 0.31 -4.94
N GLY A 34 8.50 0.52 -5.03
CA GLY A 34 7.58 -0.35 -5.76
C GLY A 34 6.74 -1.28 -4.88
N ILE A 35 6.88 -1.23 -3.54
CA ILE A 35 5.97 -1.94 -2.63
C ILE A 35 5.22 -0.94 -1.77
N TYR A 36 3.96 -0.73 -2.15
CA TYR A 36 3.03 0.11 -1.41
C TYR A 36 2.46 -0.63 -0.21
N MET A 37 2.38 0.07 0.91
CA MET A 37 1.67 -0.39 2.08
C MET A 37 0.16 -0.11 1.91
N ALA A 38 -0.66 -1.02 2.43
CA ALA A 38 -2.11 -0.88 2.47
C ALA A 38 -2.51 -0.12 3.73
N ASP A 39 -3.14 1.03 3.56
CA ASP A 39 -3.68 1.81 4.68
C ASP A 39 -5.08 1.28 5.05
N HIS A 40 -5.19 0.72 6.25
CA HIS A 40 -6.44 0.27 6.84
C HIS A 40 -6.79 1.22 7.99
N LYS A 41 -7.95 1.86 7.90
CA LYS A 41 -8.52 2.64 8.99
C LYS A 41 -9.18 1.67 9.97
N GLU A 42 -8.66 1.57 11.19
CA GLU A 42 -9.23 0.75 12.26
C GLU A 42 -10.40 1.45 12.94
N LYS A 43 -11.28 0.66 13.55
CA LYS A 43 -12.40 1.18 14.36
C LYS A 43 -11.83 1.73 15.66
N GLY A 44 -11.88 3.05 15.83
CA GLY A 44 -11.28 3.76 16.98
C GLY A 44 -10.29 4.87 16.62
N GLY A 45 -10.19 5.25 15.34
CA GLY A 45 -9.42 6.43 14.91
C GLY A 45 -7.93 6.17 14.62
N LYS A 46 -7.47 4.92 14.69
CA LYS A 46 -6.09 4.53 14.39
C LYS A 46 -5.97 4.06 12.95
N THR A 47 -4.92 4.48 12.25
CA THR A 47 -4.59 4.01 10.90
C THR A 47 -3.46 3.00 10.97
N ARG A 48 -3.67 1.79 10.45
CA ARG A 48 -2.59 0.81 10.29
C ARG A 48 -2.17 0.73 8.83
N SER A 49 -0.88 0.85 8.58
CA SER A 49 -0.28 0.61 7.27
C SER A 49 0.32 -0.79 7.28
N TYR A 50 -0.13 -1.67 6.38
CA TYR A 50 0.30 -3.07 6.29
C TYR A 50 1.05 -3.35 4.99
N CYS A 51 2.21 -3.99 5.06
CA CYS A 51 2.97 -4.45 3.90
C CYS A 51 2.66 -5.92 3.59
N GLY A 52 2.05 -6.18 2.44
CA GLY A 52 1.75 -7.56 1.99
C GLY A 52 2.97 -8.39 1.58
N LYS A 53 4.16 -7.80 1.40
CA LYS A 53 5.40 -8.50 1.00
C LYS A 53 6.18 -9.01 2.21
N CYS A 54 6.44 -8.15 3.20
CA CYS A 54 7.24 -8.50 4.39
C CYS A 54 6.43 -8.61 5.68
N GLN A 55 5.10 -8.52 5.60
CA GLN A 55 4.18 -8.58 6.75
C GLN A 55 4.42 -7.49 7.80
N TYR A 56 5.13 -6.42 7.44
CA TYR A 56 5.38 -5.29 8.33
C TYR A 56 4.12 -4.46 8.50
N THR A 57 3.77 -4.17 9.76
CA THR A 57 2.62 -3.32 10.10
C THR A 57 3.13 -2.12 10.90
N GLU A 58 2.74 -0.93 10.48
CA GLU A 58 3.00 0.32 11.18
C GLU A 58 1.66 0.93 11.61
N TRP A 59 1.48 1.23 12.89
CA TRP A 59 0.29 1.91 13.39
C TRP A 59 0.62 3.40 13.59
N ASN A 60 -0.13 4.29 12.92
CA ASN A 60 -0.09 5.74 13.12
C ASN A 60 -1.48 6.27 13.49
#